data_AF-A0A847CV27-F1
#
_entry.id   AF-A0A847CV27-F1
#
_cell.length_a   1.000
_cell.length_b   1.000
_cell.length_c   1.000
_cell.angle_alpha   90.00
_cell.angle_beta   90.00
_cell.angle_gamma   90.00
#
_symmetry.space_group_name_H-M   'P 1'
#
loop_
_entity.id
_entity.type
_entity.pdbx_description
1 polymer ?
#
loop_
_entity_poly.entity_id
_entity_poly.type
_entity_poly.pdbx_seq_one_letter_code
_entity_poly.pdbx_strand_id
1 'polypeptide(L)'
;MEDLMNTQTSVEETTDSDDLIFEELNQSDDDNSEETEIQEETIEENTKAQQGLKVKYNGIEKEIPYEDAIVYAQKGMNYDKLQSRYEALKNAPEIQIINRQASDMGMSTQEYINYLDTFQKKSFENKALQQLQQLYPSENMELLQQLAKNQVDEYVRGKREQEIQRQQQLAQEEDEHLTIQVERFMDAYPDVNMEKLPPEVIQSISQGEDILSAYSRYENKLLRDRLSALEVNSKNRNKAVGTLTQNNSNENETDPFLQGLLG
;
A
#
# COMPACT_ATOMS: atom_id res chain seq x y z
N MET A 1 5.56 -45.33 23.58
CA MET A 1 6.19 -44.09 24.09
C MET A 1 6.57 -43.28 22.86
N GLU A 2 5.65 -42.61 22.15
CA GLU A 2 4.65 -41.63 22.65
C GLU A 2 5.34 -40.69 23.66
N ASP A 3 5.55 -39.40 23.40
CA ASP A 3 4.64 -38.44 22.77
C ASP A 3 5.36 -37.19 22.22
N LEU A 4 4.75 -36.63 21.16
CA LEU A 4 4.51 -35.20 20.84
C LEU A 4 5.66 -34.17 21.00
N MET A 5 6.01 -33.50 19.89
CA MET A 5 5.75 -32.05 19.72
C MET A 5 5.93 -31.63 18.25
N ASN A 6 4.86 -31.03 17.75
CA ASN A 6 4.65 -30.44 16.44
C ASN A 6 4.69 -28.93 16.62
N THR A 7 5.55 -28.20 15.91
CA THR A 7 5.38 -26.76 15.69
C THR A 7 5.89 -26.38 14.30
N GLN A 8 4.95 -25.89 13.50
CA GLN A 8 5.12 -25.29 12.18
C GLN A 8 5.99 -24.02 12.27
N THR A 9 6.96 -23.90 11.36
CA THR A 9 7.69 -22.65 11.08
C THR A 9 6.95 -21.89 9.99
N SER A 10 6.34 -20.76 10.36
CA SER A 10 5.81 -19.74 9.46
C SER A 10 6.93 -18.71 9.20
N VAL A 11 7.27 -18.52 7.94
CA VAL A 11 8.13 -17.43 7.47
C VAL A 11 7.17 -16.38 6.92
N GLU A 12 7.09 -15.23 7.58
CA GLU A 12 6.48 -14.02 7.01
C GLU A 12 7.61 -13.06 6.64
N GLU A 13 7.69 -12.84 5.33
CA GLU A 13 8.54 -11.94 4.60
C GLU A 13 7.74 -10.64 4.42
N THR A 14 8.25 -9.51 4.90
CA THR A 14 7.63 -8.19 4.68
C THR A 14 8.66 -7.26 4.05
N THR A 15 8.61 -7.16 2.73
CA THR A 15 9.14 -6.07 1.92
C THR A 15 7.95 -5.21 1.49
N ASP A 16 7.90 -3.96 1.94
CA ASP A 16 6.86 -2.99 1.59
C ASP A 16 7.57 -1.80 0.92
N SER A 17 7.70 -1.89 -0.40
CA SER A 17 8.21 -0.86 -1.31
C SER A 17 7.03 -0.39 -2.15
N ASP A 18 6.29 0.63 -1.72
CA ASP A 18 5.22 1.24 -2.52
C ASP A 18 5.09 2.71 -2.12
N ASP A 19 5.72 3.59 -2.88
CA ASP A 19 5.51 5.03 -2.76
C ASP A 19 5.87 5.73 -4.08
N LEU A 20 5.10 5.47 -5.14
CA LEU A 20 5.13 6.30 -6.35
C LEU A 20 3.74 6.33 -7.03
N ILE A 21 3.37 7.55 -7.46
CA ILE A 21 2.32 7.92 -8.43
C ILE A 21 0.93 8.22 -7.83
N PHE A 22 0.66 9.51 -7.56
CA PHE A 22 -0.26 10.30 -8.40
C PHE A 22 -0.20 11.78 -8.01
N GLU A 23 0.39 12.59 -8.88
CA GLU A 23 0.36 14.04 -8.83
C GLU A 23 -0.43 14.55 -10.03
N GLU A 24 -1.28 15.54 -9.76
CA GLU A 24 -1.79 16.53 -10.71
C GLU A 24 -2.91 16.13 -11.67
N LEU A 25 -4.05 16.83 -11.55
CA LEU A 25 -4.60 17.62 -12.66
C LEU A 25 -5.60 18.65 -12.10
N ASN A 26 -5.20 19.91 -12.20
CA ASN A 26 -6.01 21.10 -11.98
C ASN A 26 -6.28 21.70 -13.37
N GLN A 27 -7.54 21.81 -13.79
CA GLN A 27 -7.93 22.55 -14.99
C GLN A 27 -9.25 23.28 -14.75
N SER A 28 -9.12 24.60 -14.69
CA SER A 28 -10.15 25.63 -14.71
C SER A 28 -10.39 26.09 -16.15
N ASP A 29 -11.65 26.30 -16.52
CA ASP A 29 -12.21 27.15 -17.61
C ASP A 29 -13.76 27.00 -17.46
N ASP A 30 -14.67 27.96 -17.62
CA ASP A 30 -14.63 29.34 -18.10
C ASP A 30 -15.95 30.07 -17.69
N ASP A 31 -15.96 31.36 -18.01
CA ASP A 31 -16.86 32.50 -17.85
C ASP A 31 -18.38 32.47 -17.54
N ASN A 32 -18.72 33.63 -16.97
CA ASN A 32 -19.94 34.27 -16.50
C ASN A 32 -21.10 34.46 -17.53
N SER A 33 -22.37 34.31 -17.12
CA SER A 33 -23.44 35.35 -17.20
C SER A 33 -24.87 34.83 -16.90
N GLU A 34 -25.62 35.68 -16.18
CA GLU A 34 -27.09 35.84 -16.05
C GLU A 34 -27.89 35.04 -14.99
N GLU A 35 -28.40 35.82 -14.03
CA GLU A 35 -29.42 35.51 -13.02
C GLU A 35 -30.77 35.16 -13.66
N THR A 36 -31.53 34.20 -13.10
CA THR A 36 -32.88 34.41 -12.54
C THR A 36 -33.47 33.05 -12.06
N GLU A 37 -33.80 33.01 -10.76
CA GLU A 37 -34.80 32.16 -10.08
C GLU A 37 -34.92 30.67 -10.43
N ILE A 38 -34.21 29.82 -9.67
CA ILE A 38 -34.80 28.67 -8.96
C ILE A 38 -34.10 28.56 -7.59
N GLN A 39 -34.48 29.44 -6.66
CA GLN A 39 -34.17 29.27 -5.24
C GLN A 39 -35.28 28.40 -4.65
N GLU A 40 -34.98 27.14 -4.34
CA GLU A 40 -35.40 26.48 -3.09
C GLU A 40 -35.01 25.00 -2.99
N GLU A 41 -34.52 24.33 -4.03
CA GLU A 41 -34.05 22.93 -3.92
C GLU A 41 -32.53 22.73 -3.78
N THR A 42 -31.70 23.77 -3.85
CA THR A 42 -30.23 23.64 -3.75
C THR A 42 -29.67 23.86 -2.34
N ILE A 43 -30.52 24.10 -1.32
CA ILE A 43 -30.03 24.45 0.02
C ILE A 43 -29.52 23.22 0.79
N GLU A 44 -30.01 22.00 0.50
CA GLU A 44 -29.59 20.81 1.24
C GLU A 44 -28.25 20.21 0.77
N GLU A 45 -27.82 20.43 -0.48
CA GLU A 45 -26.49 19.98 -0.93
C GLU A 45 -25.40 21.03 -0.69
N ASN A 46 -25.72 22.34 -0.70
CA ASN A 46 -24.72 23.40 -0.50
C ASN A 46 -24.42 23.71 0.98
N THR A 47 -25.29 23.33 1.93
CA THR A 47 -25.02 23.57 3.37
C THR A 47 -23.99 22.62 3.98
N LYS A 48 -23.64 21.50 3.33
CA LYS A 48 -22.53 20.64 3.78
C LYS A 48 -21.16 21.15 3.33
N ALA A 49 -21.08 21.91 2.24
CA ALA A 49 -19.83 22.46 1.72
C ALA A 49 -19.34 23.69 2.52
N GLN A 50 -20.23 24.42 3.20
CA GLN A 50 -19.90 25.68 3.89
C GLN A 50 -19.79 25.59 5.41
N GLN A 51 -19.96 24.41 6.02
CA GLN A 51 -19.77 24.23 7.46
C GLN A 51 -18.27 24.02 7.76
N GLY A 52 -17.59 25.11 8.12
CA GLY A 52 -16.24 25.05 8.66
C GLY A 52 -16.20 24.16 9.90
N LEU A 53 -15.37 23.12 9.89
CA LEU A 53 -15.16 22.28 11.05
C LEU A 53 -14.23 23.02 12.02
N LYS A 54 -14.73 23.33 13.22
CA LYS A 54 -13.90 23.90 14.29
C LYS A 54 -13.01 22.82 14.87
N VAL A 55 -11.73 22.85 14.48
CA VAL A 55 -10.72 21.92 14.96
C VAL A 55 -9.76 22.66 15.89
N LYS A 56 -9.44 22.03 17.02
CA LYS A 56 -8.48 22.57 17.97
C LYS A 56 -7.08 22.11 17.58
N TYR A 57 -6.28 23.02 17.02
CA TYR A 57 -4.90 22.76 16.63
C TYR A 57 -3.94 23.47 17.60
N ASN A 58 -3.07 22.70 18.28
CA ASN A 58 -2.09 23.22 19.26
C ASN A 58 -2.69 24.18 20.31
N GLY A 59 -3.95 23.94 20.71
CA GLY A 59 -4.65 24.73 21.72
C GLY A 59 -5.46 25.91 21.20
N ILE A 60 -5.37 26.26 19.91
CA ILE A 60 -6.12 27.35 19.28
C ILE A 60 -7.27 26.74 18.47
N GLU A 61 -8.47 27.28 18.65
CA GLU A 61 -9.63 26.92 17.83
C GLU A 61 -9.46 27.53 16.45
N LYS A 62 -9.36 26.67 15.43
CA LYS A 62 -9.25 27.08 14.03
C LYS A 62 -10.44 26.50 13.27
N GLU A 63 -11.12 27.35 12.54
CA GLU A 63 -12.18 26.94 11.63
C GLU A 63 -11.53 26.54 10.29
N ILE A 64 -11.69 25.28 9.93
CA ILE A 64 -11.13 24.71 8.70
C ILE A 64 -12.29 24.43 7.76
N PRO A 65 -12.27 24.86 6.49
CA PRO A 65 -13.31 24.53 5.54
C PRO A 65 -13.42 23.01 5.37
N TYR A 66 -14.61 22.52 5.04
CA TYR A 66 -14.91 21.10 5.01
C TYR A 66 -13.98 20.30 4.08
N GLU A 67 -13.59 20.88 2.94
CA GLU A 67 -12.68 20.26 1.97
C GLU A 67 -11.27 20.06 2.55
N ASP A 68 -10.71 21.09 3.18
CA ASP A 68 -9.41 21.00 3.86
C ASP A 68 -9.45 19.99 5.02
N ALA A 69 -10.59 19.88 5.72
CA ALA A 69 -10.75 18.95 6.83
C ALA A 69 -10.64 17.49 6.37
N ILE A 70 -11.15 17.15 5.17
CA ILE A 70 -11.00 15.81 4.58
C ILE A 70 -9.52 15.52 4.29
N VAL A 71 -8.81 16.48 3.68
CA VAL A 71 -7.39 16.33 3.35
C VAL A 71 -6.55 16.16 4.62
N TYR A 72 -6.81 16.94 5.67
CA TYR A 72 -6.11 16.78 6.94
C TYR A 72 -6.46 15.47 7.65
N ALA A 73 -7.70 14.98 7.53
CA ALA A 73 -8.08 13.68 8.07
C ALA A 73 -7.34 12.53 7.37
N GLN A 74 -7.24 12.57 6.04
CA GLN A 74 -6.45 11.60 5.26
C GLN A 74 -4.96 11.66 5.64
N LYS A 75 -4.39 12.87 5.75
CA LYS A 75 -3.00 13.06 6.22
C LYS A 75 -2.80 12.56 7.65
N GLY A 76 -3.79 12.72 8.53
CA GLY A 76 -3.77 12.19 9.90
C GLY A 76 -3.71 10.67 9.94
N MET A 77 -4.54 9.98 9.13
CA MET A 77 -4.49 8.52 9.02
C MET A 77 -3.13 8.02 8.47
N ASN A 78 -2.55 8.74 7.50
CA ASN A 78 -1.23 8.42 6.99
C ASN A 78 -0.13 8.70 8.02
N TYR A 79 -0.27 9.77 8.80
CA TYR A 79 0.65 10.09 9.90
C TYR A 79 0.61 9.01 10.98
N ASP A 80 -0.57 8.49 11.35
CA ASP A 80 -0.68 7.40 12.33
C ASP A 80 0.01 6.12 11.85
N LYS A 81 -0.14 5.78 10.56
CA LYS A 81 0.59 4.65 9.94
C LYS A 81 2.10 4.89 9.93
N LEU A 82 2.54 6.09 9.55
CA LEU A 82 3.95 6.47 9.55
C LEU A 82 4.54 6.44 10.96
N GLN A 83 3.80 6.94 11.96
CA GLN A 83 4.18 6.92 13.36
C GLN A 83 4.29 5.49 13.87
N SER A 84 3.33 4.63 13.55
CA SER A 84 3.39 3.20 13.88
C SER A 84 4.62 2.52 13.25
N ARG A 85 4.90 2.77 11.96
CA ARG A 85 6.10 2.27 11.28
C ARG A 85 7.38 2.80 11.91
N TYR A 86 7.42 4.09 12.25
CA TYR A 86 8.56 4.71 12.91
C TYR A 86 8.80 4.12 14.30
N GLU A 87 7.75 3.91 15.08
CA GLU A 87 7.82 3.27 16.39
C GLU A 87 8.27 1.81 16.26
N ALA A 88 7.75 1.08 15.28
CA ALA A 88 8.19 -0.28 14.98
C ALA A 88 9.69 -0.33 14.64
N LEU A 89 10.18 0.58 13.79
CA LEU A 89 11.58 0.66 13.38
C LEU A 89 12.49 1.09 14.53
N LYS A 90 12.05 2.05 15.35
CA LYS A 90 12.76 2.49 16.55
C LYS A 90 12.85 1.38 17.60
N ASN A 91 11.80 0.57 17.71
CA ASN A 91 11.72 -0.56 18.62
C ASN A 91 12.21 -1.87 18.00
N ALA A 92 12.75 -1.85 16.77
CA ALA A 92 13.29 -3.02 16.12
C ALA A 92 14.40 -3.66 17.00
N PRO A 93 14.44 -4.99 17.11
CA PRO A 93 15.35 -5.68 18.03
C PRO A 93 16.82 -5.35 17.73
N GLU A 94 17.18 -5.14 16.47
CA GLU A 94 18.53 -4.75 16.04
C GLU A 94 18.91 -3.37 16.59
N ILE A 95 18.00 -2.40 16.48
CA ILE A 95 18.21 -1.03 16.96
C ILE A 95 18.30 -1.00 18.49
N GLN A 96 17.48 -1.80 19.18
CA GLN A 96 17.56 -1.93 20.64
C GLN A 96 18.91 -2.50 21.10
N ILE A 97 19.43 -3.51 20.40
CA ILE A 97 20.73 -4.09 20.72
C ILE A 97 21.84 -3.04 20.55
N ILE A 98 21.84 -2.30 19.44
CA ILE A 98 22.83 -1.25 19.17
C ILE A 98 22.72 -0.14 20.22
N ASN A 99 21.51 0.31 20.56
CA ASN A 99 21.28 1.34 21.58
C ASN A 99 21.77 0.90 22.97
N ARG A 100 21.51 -0.35 23.35
CA ARG A 100 21.99 -0.90 24.62
C ARG A 100 23.52 -0.96 24.64
N GLN A 101 24.14 -1.51 23.59
CA GLN A 101 25.60 -1.59 23.50
C GLN A 101 26.25 -0.21 23.51
N ALA A 102 25.67 0.77 22.80
CA ALA A 102 26.13 2.15 22.83
C ALA A 102 26.02 2.74 24.25
N SER A 103 24.89 2.52 24.92
CA SER A 103 24.66 2.98 26.30
C SER A 103 25.63 2.33 27.31
N ASP A 104 25.91 1.03 27.16
CA ASP A 104 26.86 0.29 28.00
C ASP A 104 28.29 0.86 27.85
N MET A 105 28.63 1.35 26.65
CA MET A 105 29.90 2.02 26.37
C MET A 105 29.87 3.54 26.64
N GLY A 106 28.74 4.10 27.07
CA GLY A 106 28.57 5.53 27.31
C GLY A 106 28.67 6.39 26.04
N MET A 107 28.44 5.80 24.88
CA MET A 107 28.48 6.46 23.56
C MET A 107 27.06 6.66 23.02
N SER A 108 26.86 7.65 22.14
CA SER A 108 25.62 7.71 21.36
C SER A 108 25.55 6.59 20.32
N THR A 109 24.35 6.25 19.86
CA THR A 109 24.14 5.22 18.82
C THR A 109 24.97 5.49 17.56
N GLN A 110 25.02 6.76 17.13
CA GLN A 110 25.81 7.16 15.95
C GLN A 110 27.31 7.02 16.19
N GLU A 111 27.80 7.44 17.35
CA GLU A 111 29.22 7.28 17.71
C GLU A 111 29.60 5.80 17.82
N TYR A 112 28.72 4.96 18.34
CA TYR A 112 28.95 3.52 18.42
C TYR A 112 28.99 2.87 17.03
N ILE A 113 28.12 3.25 16.10
CA ILE A 113 28.16 2.78 14.70
C ILE A 113 29.49 3.18 14.04
N ASN A 114 29.91 4.44 14.21
CA ASN A 114 31.20 4.91 13.68
C ASN A 114 32.38 4.18 14.34
N TYR A 115 32.28 3.90 15.64
CA TYR A 115 33.27 3.09 16.35
C TYR A 115 33.33 1.67 15.78
N LEU A 116 32.20 1.01 15.52
CA LEU A 116 32.15 -0.32 14.93
C LEU A 116 32.78 -0.34 13.53
N ASP A 117 32.46 0.63 12.68
CA ASP A 117 33.04 0.74 11.34
C ASP A 117 34.56 0.93 11.41
N THR A 118 35.03 1.87 12.24
CA THR A 118 36.47 2.10 12.42
C THR A 118 37.19 0.91 13.07
N PHE A 119 36.54 0.22 14.01
CA PHE A 119 37.06 -0.99 14.65
C PHE A 119 37.21 -2.12 13.64
N GLN A 120 36.17 -2.37 12.84
CA GLN A 120 36.19 -3.39 11.80
C GLN A 120 37.26 -3.07 10.74
N LYS A 121 37.34 -1.81 10.29
CA LYS A 121 38.36 -1.36 9.35
C LYS A 121 39.78 -1.57 9.90
N LYS A 122 40.05 -1.15 11.13
CA LYS A 122 41.35 -1.39 11.79
C LYS A 122 41.67 -2.87 11.94
N SER A 123 40.68 -3.70 12.23
CA SER A 123 40.86 -5.16 12.32
C SER A 123 41.31 -5.73 10.97
N PHE A 124 40.68 -5.31 9.87
CA PHE A 124 41.10 -5.68 8.52
C PHE A 124 42.49 -5.13 8.16
N GLU A 125 42.78 -3.87 8.49
CA GLU A 125 44.10 -3.27 8.24
C GLU A 125 45.20 -4.03 8.98
N ASN A 126 44.98 -4.38 10.25
CA ASN A 126 45.93 -5.16 11.04
C ASN A 126 46.14 -6.57 10.46
N LYS A 127 45.06 -7.22 10.00
CA LYS A 127 45.15 -8.54 9.37
C LYS A 127 45.92 -8.47 8.05
N ALA A 128 45.64 -7.47 7.21
CA ALA A 128 46.36 -7.24 5.96
C ALA A 128 47.84 -6.92 6.23
N LEU A 129 48.13 -6.09 7.24
CA LEU A 129 49.49 -5.78 7.65
C LEU A 129 50.25 -7.02 8.12
N GLN A 130 49.65 -7.88 8.95
CA GLN A 130 50.26 -9.13 9.39
C GLN A 130 50.58 -10.05 8.21
N GLN A 131 49.70 -10.15 7.22
CA GLN A 131 49.94 -10.94 6.01
C GLN A 131 51.09 -10.35 5.19
N LEU A 132 51.12 -9.03 5.01
CA LEU A 132 52.19 -8.35 4.28
C LEU A 132 53.54 -8.46 4.99
N GLN A 133 53.58 -8.41 6.32
CA GLN A 133 54.81 -8.63 7.11
C GLN A 133 55.37 -10.05 6.94
N GLN A 134 54.50 -11.07 6.81
CA GLN A 134 54.94 -12.44 6.56
C GLN A 134 55.52 -12.63 5.15
N LEU A 135 54.94 -11.95 4.16
CA LEU A 135 55.38 -12.02 2.76
C LEU A 135 56.62 -11.16 2.49
N TYR A 136 56.74 -10.02 3.19
CA TYR A 136 57.80 -9.03 3.01
C TYR A 136 58.43 -8.60 4.34
N PRO A 137 59.14 -9.50 5.04
CA PRO A 137 59.68 -9.25 6.39
C PRO A 137 60.81 -8.22 6.43
N SER A 138 61.43 -7.88 5.29
CA SER A 138 62.56 -6.95 5.19
C SER A 138 62.18 -5.56 4.63
N GLU A 139 60.91 -5.35 4.29
CA GLU A 139 60.42 -4.09 3.74
C GLU A 139 60.19 -3.03 4.83
N ASN A 140 60.09 -1.76 4.40
CA ASN A 140 59.80 -0.66 5.33
C ASN A 140 58.38 -0.79 5.92
N MET A 141 58.29 -0.73 7.26
CA MET A 141 57.01 -0.85 7.99
C MET A 141 55.98 0.19 7.55
N GLU A 142 56.41 1.43 7.29
CA GLU A 142 55.50 2.51 6.87
C GLU A 142 54.91 2.25 5.48
N LEU A 143 55.70 1.67 4.57
CA LEU A 143 55.23 1.25 3.25
C LEU A 143 54.21 0.10 3.36
N LEU A 144 54.48 -0.89 4.23
CA LEU A 144 53.56 -2.00 4.48
C LEU A 144 52.22 -1.52 5.06
N GLN A 145 52.24 -0.52 5.95
CA GLN A 145 51.02 0.09 6.49
C GLN A 145 50.20 0.80 5.42
N GLN A 146 50.84 1.57 4.54
CA GLN A 146 50.16 2.24 3.44
C GLN A 146 49.53 1.24 2.47
N LEU A 147 50.24 0.16 2.15
CA LEU A 147 49.74 -0.89 1.28
C LEU A 147 48.55 -1.63 1.92
N ALA A 148 48.64 -1.99 3.21
CA ALA A 148 47.55 -2.60 3.96
C ALA A 148 46.29 -1.72 3.95
N LYS A 149 46.46 -0.42 4.22
CA LYS A 149 45.36 0.54 4.20
C LYS A 149 44.71 0.63 2.83
N ASN A 150 45.50 0.75 1.76
CA ASN A 150 44.99 0.82 0.40
C ASN A 150 44.22 -0.46 0.02
N GLN A 151 44.74 -1.65 0.37
CA GLN A 151 44.08 -2.92 0.11
C GLN A 151 42.72 -3.02 0.81
N VAL A 152 42.61 -2.54 2.06
CA VAL A 152 41.34 -2.51 2.79
C VAL A 152 40.38 -1.48 2.20
N ASP A 153 40.87 -0.29 1.84
CA ASP A 153 40.06 0.74 1.20
C ASP A 153 39.46 0.25 -0.14
N GLU A 154 40.26 -0.41 -0.98
CA GLU A 154 39.80 -1.03 -2.23
C GLU A 154 38.77 -2.15 -1.96
N TYR A 155 39.02 -3.00 -0.96
CA TYR A 155 38.07 -4.04 -0.58
C TYR A 155 36.71 -3.47 -0.13
N VAL A 156 36.72 -2.43 0.70
CA VAL A 156 35.50 -1.77 1.19
C VAL A 156 34.76 -1.07 0.04
N ARG A 157 35.49 -0.40 -0.86
CA ARG A 157 34.91 0.23 -2.06
C ARG A 157 34.24 -0.80 -2.95
N GLY A 158 34.95 -1.89 -3.30
CA GLY A 158 34.41 -2.96 -4.12
C GLY A 158 33.18 -3.62 -3.49
N LYS A 159 33.16 -3.83 -2.17
CA LYS A 159 31.98 -4.36 -1.48
C LYS A 159 30.78 -3.42 -1.52
N ARG A 160 31.01 -2.12 -1.34
CA ARG A 160 29.95 -1.11 -1.44
C ARG A 160 29.38 -1.04 -2.85
N GLU A 161 30.25 -1.04 -3.86
CA GLU A 161 29.83 -1.03 -5.27
C GLU A 161 29.02 -2.28 -5.63
N GLN A 162 29.43 -3.45 -5.17
CA GLN A 162 28.66 -4.70 -5.34
C GLN A 162 27.27 -4.61 -4.71
N GLU A 163 27.16 -4.07 -3.50
CA GLU A 163 25.86 -3.94 -2.83
C GLU A 163 24.94 -2.95 -3.54
N ILE A 164 25.50 -1.82 -4.01
CA ILE A 164 24.74 -0.86 -4.83
C ILE A 164 24.29 -1.50 -6.14
N GLN A 165 25.16 -2.23 -6.83
CA GLN A 165 24.80 -2.93 -8.06
C GLN A 165 23.72 -3.98 -7.82
N ARG A 166 23.81 -4.75 -6.73
CA ARG A 166 22.80 -5.74 -6.34
C ARG A 166 21.44 -5.08 -6.09
N GLN A 167 21.42 -3.96 -5.36
CA GLN A 167 20.19 -3.22 -5.12
C GLN A 167 19.60 -2.63 -6.41
N GLN A 168 20.45 -2.10 -7.30
CA GLN A 168 20.01 -1.62 -8.61
C GLN A 168 19.45 -2.74 -9.48
N GLN A 169 20.07 -3.92 -9.47
CA GLN A 169 19.58 -5.09 -10.20
C GLN A 169 18.22 -5.56 -9.68
N LEU A 170 18.05 -5.66 -8.36
CA LEU A 170 16.77 -6.03 -7.77
C LEU A 170 15.67 -5.03 -8.12
N ALA A 171 15.95 -3.72 -8.03
CA ALA A 171 14.99 -2.70 -8.44
C ALA A 171 14.64 -2.80 -9.94
N GLN A 172 15.64 -3.06 -10.80
CA GLN A 172 15.41 -3.26 -12.23
C GLN A 172 14.56 -4.52 -12.50
N GLU A 173 14.83 -5.63 -11.81
CA GLU A 173 14.06 -6.86 -11.92
C GLU A 173 12.60 -6.66 -11.47
N GLU A 174 12.37 -5.90 -10.40
CA GLU A 174 11.04 -5.52 -9.92
C GLU A 174 10.29 -4.67 -10.96
N ASP A 175 10.96 -3.63 -11.49
CA ASP A 175 10.41 -2.75 -12.54
C ASP A 175 10.10 -3.51 -13.83
N GLU A 176 10.99 -4.40 -14.27
CA GLU A 176 10.78 -5.26 -15.44
C GLU A 176 9.60 -6.20 -15.21
N HIS A 177 9.52 -6.83 -14.04
CA HIS A 177 8.44 -7.74 -13.71
C HIS A 177 7.07 -7.02 -13.70
N LEU A 178 7.01 -5.82 -13.11
CA LEU A 178 5.82 -4.96 -13.14
C LEU A 178 5.44 -4.58 -14.58
N THR A 179 6.42 -4.16 -15.38
CA THR A 179 6.21 -3.77 -16.79
C THR A 179 5.57 -4.91 -17.58
N ILE A 180 6.08 -6.14 -17.43
CA ILE A 180 5.54 -7.31 -18.13
C ILE A 180 4.12 -7.65 -17.63
N GLN A 181 3.82 -7.50 -16.33
CA GLN A 181 2.47 -7.70 -15.82
C GLN A 181 1.48 -6.69 -16.41
N VAL A 182 1.87 -5.42 -16.46
CA VAL A 182 1.05 -4.35 -17.04
C VAL A 182 0.82 -4.61 -18.53
N GLU A 183 1.85 -4.96 -19.29
CA GLU A 183 1.72 -5.29 -20.72
C GLU A 183 0.73 -6.44 -20.95
N ARG A 184 0.87 -7.55 -20.21
CA ARG A 184 -0.05 -8.70 -20.30
C ARG A 184 -1.50 -8.30 -19.97
N PHE A 185 -1.69 -7.40 -19.02
CA PHE A 185 -3.01 -6.91 -18.66
C PHE A 185 -3.61 -6.02 -19.78
N MET A 186 -2.80 -5.18 -20.42
CA MET A 186 -3.20 -4.31 -21.54
C MET A 186 -3.61 -5.09 -22.78
N ASP A 187 -2.91 -6.18 -23.05
CA ASP A 187 -3.28 -7.08 -24.14
C ASP A 187 -4.63 -7.77 -23.90
N ALA A 188 -4.92 -8.17 -22.66
CA ALA A 188 -6.15 -8.88 -22.31
C ALA A 188 -7.37 -7.95 -22.15
N TYR A 189 -7.15 -6.75 -21.60
CA TYR A 189 -8.21 -5.79 -21.25
C TYR A 189 -7.89 -4.38 -21.76
N PRO A 190 -7.89 -4.15 -23.08
CA PRO A 190 -7.51 -2.86 -23.67
C PRO A 190 -8.49 -1.72 -23.34
N ASP A 191 -9.74 -2.04 -23.00
CA ASP A 191 -10.79 -1.05 -22.71
C ASP A 191 -10.84 -0.62 -21.24
N VAL A 192 -10.06 -1.26 -20.37
CA VAL A 192 -10.02 -0.96 -18.93
C VAL A 192 -9.01 0.18 -18.71
N ASN A 193 -9.24 1.01 -17.68
CA ASN A 193 -8.26 2.03 -17.24
C ASN A 193 -7.65 1.63 -15.88
N MET A 194 -6.32 1.64 -15.79
CA MET A 194 -5.52 1.13 -14.65
C MET A 194 -5.63 2.08 -13.46
N GLU A 195 -5.82 3.36 -13.73
CA GLU A 195 -6.01 4.38 -12.71
C GLU A 195 -7.36 4.24 -12.01
N LYS A 196 -8.30 3.49 -12.62
CA LYS A 196 -9.68 3.32 -12.13
C LYS A 196 -9.98 1.85 -11.81
N LEU A 197 -8.98 1.12 -11.31
CA LEU A 197 -9.18 -0.25 -10.87
C LEU A 197 -10.11 -0.32 -9.64
N PRO A 198 -10.97 -1.34 -9.55
CA PRO A 198 -11.81 -1.55 -8.37
C PRO A 198 -10.98 -1.77 -7.09
N PRO A 199 -11.44 -1.31 -5.91
CA PRO A 199 -10.71 -1.48 -4.65
C PRO A 199 -10.36 -2.94 -4.30
N GLU A 200 -11.24 -3.89 -4.66
CA GLU A 200 -11.01 -5.34 -4.46
C GLU A 200 -9.80 -5.85 -5.28
N VAL A 201 -9.60 -5.30 -6.49
CA VAL A 201 -8.47 -5.64 -7.35
C VAL A 201 -7.18 -5.02 -6.81
N ILE A 202 -7.20 -3.74 -6.42
CA ILE A 202 -6.05 -3.05 -5.81
C ILE A 202 -5.59 -3.78 -4.54
N GLN A 203 -6.53 -4.18 -3.68
CA GLN A 203 -6.21 -4.95 -2.49
C GLN A 203 -5.54 -6.29 -2.83
N SER A 204 -6.00 -6.97 -3.88
CA SER A 204 -5.42 -8.25 -4.31
C SER A 204 -3.98 -8.06 -4.83
N ILE A 205 -3.73 -6.98 -5.58
CA ILE A 205 -2.40 -6.62 -6.08
C ILE A 205 -1.46 -6.30 -4.90
N SER A 206 -1.92 -5.54 -3.91
CA SER A 206 -1.13 -5.26 -2.69
C SER A 206 -0.81 -6.51 -1.85
N GLN A 207 -1.52 -7.62 -2.08
CA GLN A 207 -1.23 -8.91 -1.45
C GLN A 207 -0.24 -9.76 -2.27
N GLY A 208 0.30 -9.21 -3.36
CA GLY A 208 1.25 -9.87 -4.26
C GLY A 208 0.60 -10.67 -5.39
N GLU A 209 -0.69 -10.46 -5.67
CA GLU A 209 -1.36 -11.10 -6.81
C GLU A 209 -1.08 -10.35 -8.12
N ASP A 210 -0.87 -11.11 -9.19
CA ASP A 210 -0.70 -10.58 -10.55
C ASP A 210 -1.93 -9.79 -11.00
N ILE A 211 -1.70 -8.63 -11.64
CA ILE A 211 -2.73 -7.65 -12.02
C ILE A 211 -3.83 -8.30 -12.87
N LEU A 212 -3.42 -9.08 -13.86
CA LEU A 212 -4.33 -9.77 -14.77
C LEU A 212 -5.22 -10.77 -14.00
N SER A 213 -4.60 -11.58 -13.15
CA SER A 213 -5.29 -12.60 -12.34
C SER A 213 -6.31 -11.97 -11.39
N ALA A 214 -5.92 -10.91 -10.69
CA ALA A 214 -6.77 -10.17 -9.77
C ALA A 214 -8.00 -9.58 -10.49
N TYR A 215 -7.81 -8.95 -11.65
CA TYR A 215 -8.90 -8.36 -12.42
C TYR A 215 -9.83 -9.43 -13.00
N SER A 216 -9.28 -10.51 -13.59
CA SER A 216 -10.08 -11.61 -14.12
C SER A 216 -10.94 -12.26 -13.04
N ARG A 217 -10.45 -12.38 -11.79
CA ARG A 217 -11.27 -12.87 -10.67
C ARG A 217 -12.43 -11.93 -10.35
N TYR A 218 -12.17 -10.63 -10.30
CA TYR A 218 -13.21 -9.61 -10.08
C TYR A 218 -14.28 -9.64 -11.19
N GLU A 219 -13.86 -9.69 -12.45
CA GLU A 219 -14.79 -9.77 -13.58
C GLU A 219 -15.65 -11.05 -13.51
N ASN A 220 -15.05 -12.19 -13.21
CA ASN A 220 -15.78 -13.46 -13.04
C ASN A 220 -16.83 -13.38 -11.94
N LYS A 221 -16.53 -12.70 -10.83
CA LYS A 221 -17.49 -12.46 -9.74
C LYS A 221 -18.65 -11.59 -10.23
N LEU A 222 -18.37 -10.48 -10.89
CA LEU A 222 -19.38 -9.58 -11.45
C LEU A 222 -20.30 -10.29 -12.46
N LEU A 223 -19.73 -11.12 -13.34
CA LEU A 223 -20.48 -11.91 -14.31
C LEU A 223 -21.39 -12.94 -13.63
N ARG A 224 -20.91 -13.63 -12.59
CA ARG A 224 -21.72 -14.57 -11.80
C ARG A 224 -22.88 -13.89 -11.09
N ASP A 225 -22.63 -12.74 -10.49
CA ASP A 225 -23.67 -11.95 -9.82
C ASP A 225 -24.74 -11.51 -10.84
N ARG A 226 -24.32 -11.03 -12.02
CA ARG A 226 -25.25 -10.65 -13.10
C ARG A 226 -26.07 -11.85 -13.61
N LEU A 227 -25.45 -13.01 -13.79
CA LEU A 227 -26.14 -14.23 -14.20
C LEU A 227 -27.19 -14.65 -13.15
N SER A 228 -26.82 -14.64 -11.87
CA SER A 228 -27.75 -14.99 -10.78
C SER A 228 -28.93 -14.03 -10.72
N ALA A 229 -28.70 -12.72 -10.88
CA ALA A 229 -29.76 -11.71 -10.88
C ALA A 229 -30.71 -11.91 -12.06
N LEU A 230 -30.18 -12.19 -13.26
CA LEU A 230 -31.00 -12.51 -14.43
C LEU A 230 -31.82 -13.79 -14.25
N GLU A 231 -31.24 -14.82 -13.63
CA GLU A 231 -31.94 -16.09 -13.36
C GLU A 231 -33.09 -15.89 -12.36
N VAL A 232 -32.85 -15.14 -11.27
CA VAL A 232 -33.88 -14.78 -10.28
C VAL A 232 -34.98 -13.94 -10.92
N ASN A 233 -34.63 -12.95 -11.73
CA ASN A 233 -35.61 -12.10 -12.43
C ASN A 233 -36.45 -12.90 -13.42
N SER A 234 -35.86 -13.85 -14.15
CA SER A 234 -36.57 -14.78 -15.03
C SER A 234 -37.54 -15.67 -14.25
N LYS A 235 -37.08 -16.27 -13.14
CA LYS A 235 -37.92 -17.08 -12.24
C LYS A 235 -39.10 -16.28 -11.68
N ASN A 236 -38.87 -15.05 -11.23
CA ASN A 236 -39.90 -14.18 -10.69
C ASN A 236 -40.90 -13.75 -11.77
N ARG A 237 -40.44 -13.40 -12.97
CA ARG A 237 -41.31 -13.07 -14.11
C ARG A 237 -42.19 -14.25 -14.52
N ASN A 238 -41.64 -15.46 -14.59
CA ASN A 238 -42.40 -16.67 -14.91
C ASN A 238 -43.46 -16.97 -13.84
N LYS A 239 -43.13 -16.78 -12.55
CA LYS A 239 -44.10 -16.91 -11.45
C LYS A 239 -45.19 -15.84 -11.52
N ALA A 240 -44.84 -14.58 -11.75
CA ALA A 240 -45.79 -13.47 -11.82
C ALA A 240 -46.80 -13.61 -12.98
N VAL A 241 -46.35 -14.09 -14.15
CA VAL A 241 -47.23 -14.33 -15.31
C VAL A 241 -48.08 -15.60 -15.12
N GLY A 242 -47.55 -16.64 -14.48
CA GLY A 242 -48.30 -17.85 -14.14
C GLY A 242 -49.48 -17.58 -13.21
N THR A 243 -49.33 -16.70 -12.22
CA THR A 243 -50.42 -16.34 -11.30
C THR A 243 -51.55 -15.56 -11.96
N LEU A 244 -51.26 -14.76 -13.02
CA LEU A 244 -52.30 -14.02 -13.75
C LEU A 244 -53.18 -14.92 -14.64
N THR A 245 -52.65 -16.06 -15.10
CA THR A 245 -53.40 -16.98 -15.97
C THR A 245 -54.24 -17.99 -15.19
N GLN A 246 -53.94 -18.20 -13.89
CA GLN A 246 -54.67 -19.14 -13.04
C GLN A 246 -55.85 -18.52 -12.28
N ASN A 247 -55.87 -17.20 -12.08
CA ASN A 247 -56.97 -16.51 -11.39
C ASN A 247 -58.15 -16.10 -12.29
N ASN A 248 -58.05 -16.26 -13.62
CA ASN A 248 -59.14 -15.97 -14.56
C ASN A 248 -59.96 -17.19 -14.98
N SER A 249 -59.83 -18.32 -14.27
CA SER A 249 -60.61 -19.54 -14.56
C SER A 249 -61.82 -19.73 -13.64
N ASN A 250 -62.08 -18.81 -12.70
CA ASN A 250 -63.27 -18.84 -11.84
C ASN A 250 -64.13 -17.58 -12.06
N GLU A 251 -64.65 -17.42 -13.27
CA GLU A 251 -65.86 -16.61 -13.49
C GLU A 251 -66.99 -17.25 -12.69
N ASN A 252 -67.26 -16.79 -11.46
CA ASN A 252 -68.57 -16.81 -10.77
C ASN A 252 -68.53 -16.43 -9.27
N GLU A 253 -67.41 -16.02 -8.67
CA GLU A 253 -67.44 -15.49 -7.30
C GLU A 253 -67.62 -13.97 -7.30
N THR A 254 -68.81 -13.57 -6.87
CA THR A 254 -69.21 -12.18 -6.65
C THR A 254 -68.30 -11.56 -5.60
N ASP A 255 -67.65 -10.43 -5.91
CA ASP A 255 -66.72 -9.75 -5.00
C ASP A 255 -67.46 -9.29 -3.72
N PRO A 256 -67.07 -9.78 -2.52
CA PRO A 256 -67.70 -9.40 -1.26
C PRO A 256 -67.59 -7.90 -0.93
N PHE A 257 -66.66 -7.16 -1.54
CA PHE A 257 -66.58 -5.71 -1.44
C PHE A 257 -67.74 -5.02 -2.18
N LEU A 258 -68.06 -5.49 -3.39
CA LEU A 258 -69.19 -4.97 -4.17
C LEU A 258 -70.54 -5.29 -3.50
N GLN A 259 -70.61 -6.40 -2.76
CA GLN A 259 -71.81 -6.79 -2.03
C GLN A 259 -72.07 -5.93 -0.79
N GLY A 260 -71.03 -5.34 -0.18
CA GLY A 260 -71.17 -4.41 0.94
C GLY A 260 -71.43 -2.95 0.55
N LEU A 261 -71.09 -2.56 -0.68
CA LEU A 261 -71.29 -1.18 -1.19
C LEU A 261 -72.69 -0.94 -1.75
N LEU A 262 -73.35 -1.99 -2.23
CA LEU A 262 -74.69 -1.96 -2.84
C LEU A 262 -75.79 -2.52 -1.94
N GLY A 263 -75.47 -2.82 -0.67
CA GLY A 263 -76.39 -3.31 0.35
C GLY A 263 -76.90 -2.21 1.28
#